data_AF-A0A0A8H1F2-F1
#
_entry.id   AF-A0A0A8H1F2-F1
#
_cell.length_a   1.000
_cell.length_b   1.000
_cell.length_c   1.000
_cell.angle_alpha   90.00
_cell.angle_beta   90.00
_cell.angle_gamma   90.00
#
_symmetry.space_group_name_H-M   'P 1'
#
loop_
_entity.id
_entity.type
_entity.pdbx_description
1 polymer ?
#
loop_
_entity_poly.entity_id
_entity_poly.type
_entity_poly.pdbx_seq_one_letter_code
_entity_poly.pdbx_strand_id
1 'polypeptide(L)'
;MGILEQLELDYELEEIERFLYFFRSLCDILEPLIVKLSSDSLKYKEALKDLEQNIHNVVWAAKRLNLDEITNFCTFCEEIMQEAAKFDGPASDEFVDWMFLVGEQLDKYCSDYEKNASFLSVFNPQIANVPDKISK
;
A
#
# COMPACT_ATOMS: atom_id res chain seq x y z
N MET A 1 20.62 -13.41 -8.47
CA MET A 1 19.24 -13.91 -8.55
C MET A 1 18.38 -12.86 -7.89
N GLY A 2 17.43 -12.32 -8.63
CA GLY A 2 16.54 -11.29 -8.11
C GLY A 2 15.32 -11.88 -7.41
N ILE A 3 14.52 -11.02 -6.78
CA ILE A 3 13.35 -11.42 -6.00
C ILE A 3 12.24 -12.02 -6.88
N LEU A 4 12.10 -11.59 -8.13
CA LEU A 4 11.08 -12.12 -9.04
C LEU A 4 11.51 -13.50 -9.58
N GLU A 5 12.77 -13.64 -9.98
CA GLU A 5 13.33 -14.94 -10.36
C GLU A 5 13.18 -15.98 -9.25
N GLN A 6 13.37 -15.58 -7.98
CA GLN A 6 13.17 -16.48 -6.85
C GLN A 6 11.70 -16.92 -6.74
N LEU A 7 10.75 -15.99 -6.90
CA LEU A 7 9.33 -16.33 -6.90
C LEU A 7 8.95 -17.30 -8.03
N GLU A 8 9.51 -17.11 -9.22
CA GLU A 8 9.27 -17.99 -10.38
C GLU A 8 9.81 -19.42 -10.19
N LEU A 9 10.76 -19.62 -9.28
CA LEU A 9 11.23 -20.95 -8.88
C LEU A 9 10.33 -21.62 -7.85
N ASP A 10 9.70 -20.83 -6.99
CA ASP A 10 8.99 -21.31 -5.79
C ASP A 10 7.47 -21.42 -6.00
N TYR A 11 6.89 -20.66 -6.94
CA TYR A 11 5.43 -20.51 -7.11
C TYR A 11 4.97 -20.60 -8.57
N GLU A 12 3.67 -20.80 -8.76
CA GLU A 12 3.05 -20.80 -10.09
C GLU A 12 2.99 -19.38 -10.66
N LEU A 13 3.29 -19.25 -11.97
CA LEU A 13 3.28 -17.97 -12.67
C LEU A 13 1.95 -17.19 -12.50
N GLU A 14 0.81 -17.89 -12.49
CA GLU A 14 -0.50 -17.26 -12.31
C GLU A 14 -0.62 -16.56 -10.94
N GLU A 15 -0.05 -17.13 -9.88
CA GLU A 15 -0.08 -16.51 -8.55
C GLU A 15 0.81 -15.27 -8.47
N ILE A 16 1.98 -15.34 -9.12
CA ILE A 16 2.92 -14.23 -9.23
C ILE A 16 2.31 -13.07 -10.03
N GLU A 17 1.76 -13.35 -11.21
CA GLU A 17 1.11 -12.35 -12.07
C GLU A 17 -0.06 -11.69 -11.36
N ARG A 18 -0.86 -12.46 -10.61
CA ARG A 18 -1.99 -11.92 -9.84
C ARG A 18 -1.52 -10.98 -8.72
N PHE A 19 -0.46 -11.33 -8.01
CA PHE A 19 0.14 -10.45 -7.01
C PHE A 19 0.63 -9.14 -7.65
N LEU A 20 1.43 -9.24 -8.71
CA LEU A 20 1.97 -8.07 -9.41
C LEU A 20 0.86 -7.18 -9.96
N TYR A 21 -0.20 -7.77 -10.50
CA TYR A 21 -1.37 -7.04 -10.97
C TYR A 21 -2.02 -6.23 -9.85
N PHE A 22 -2.32 -6.84 -8.70
CA PHE A 22 -2.92 -6.11 -7.58
C PHE A 22 -1.99 -5.04 -7.03
N PHE A 23 -0.69 -5.34 -6.92
CA PHE A 23 0.27 -4.41 -6.37
C PHE A 23 0.45 -3.18 -7.27
N ARG A 24 0.63 -3.38 -8.57
CA ARG A 24 0.69 -2.28 -9.55
C ARG A 24 -0.62 -1.49 -9.59
N SER A 25 -1.76 -2.17 -9.58
CA SER A 25 -3.08 -1.50 -9.56
C SER A 25 -3.26 -0.61 -8.34
N LEU A 26 -2.83 -1.05 -7.14
CA LEU A 26 -2.84 -0.23 -5.94
C LEU A 26 -1.98 1.03 -6.11
N CYS A 27 -0.75 0.87 -6.62
CA CYS A 27 0.17 1.98 -6.81
C CYS A 27 -0.38 3.04 -7.79
N ASP A 28 -0.97 2.60 -8.91
CA ASP A 28 -1.49 3.48 -9.96
C ASP A 28 -2.65 4.38 -9.48
N ILE A 29 -3.42 3.93 -8.49
CA ILE A 29 -4.57 4.67 -7.96
C ILE A 29 -4.27 5.41 -6.65
N LEU A 30 -3.08 5.23 -6.07
CA LEU A 30 -2.82 5.68 -4.71
C LEU A 30 -2.79 7.21 -4.61
N GLU A 31 -2.02 7.88 -5.45
CA GLU A 31 -1.96 9.34 -5.51
C GLU A 31 -3.33 10.01 -5.70
N PRO A 32 -4.17 9.62 -6.70
CA PRO A 32 -5.48 10.24 -6.85
C PRO A 32 -6.41 9.98 -5.65
N LEU A 33 -6.28 8.83 -4.97
CA LEU A 33 -7.03 8.56 -3.74
C LEU A 33 -6.55 9.42 -2.57
N ILE A 34 -5.25 9.66 -2.43
CA ILE A 34 -4.68 10.56 -1.41
C ILE A 34 -5.20 12.00 -1.59
N VAL A 35 -5.21 12.50 -2.83
CA VAL A 35 -5.80 13.81 -3.14
C VAL A 35 -7.30 13.83 -2.83
N LYS A 36 -8.00 12.72 -3.05
CA LYS A 36 -9.43 12.59 -2.74
C LYS A 36 -9.70 12.61 -1.23
N LEU A 37 -8.81 12.07 -0.40
CA LEU A 37 -8.92 12.10 1.08
C LEU A 37 -8.96 13.54 1.64
N SER A 38 -8.23 14.47 1.04
CA SER A 38 -8.12 15.85 1.54
C SER A 38 -9.27 16.76 1.08
N SER A 39 -10.14 16.28 0.18
CA SER A 39 -11.14 17.11 -0.51
C SER A 39 -12.34 17.49 0.36
N ASP A 40 -13.18 16.52 0.72
CA ASP A 40 -14.40 16.71 1.52
C ASP A 40 -14.79 15.39 2.22
N SER A 41 -15.69 15.48 3.20
CA SER A 41 -16.09 14.33 4.03
C SER A 41 -16.71 13.16 3.23
N LEU A 42 -17.44 13.44 2.15
CA LEU A 42 -18.03 12.38 1.32
C LEU A 42 -16.93 11.66 0.54
N LYS A 43 -16.08 12.41 -0.15
CA LYS A 43 -14.95 11.88 -0.92
C LYS A 43 -13.93 11.17 -0.05
N TYR A 44 -13.72 11.63 1.18
CA TYR A 44 -12.86 11.00 2.17
C TYR A 44 -13.28 9.55 2.44
N LYS A 45 -14.56 9.32 2.75
CA LYS A 45 -15.07 7.97 3.01
C LYS A 45 -14.98 7.05 1.79
N GLU A 46 -15.27 7.59 0.60
CA GLU A 46 -15.10 6.83 -0.64
C GLU A 46 -13.64 6.45 -0.88
N ALA A 47 -12.72 7.40 -0.71
CA ALA A 47 -11.29 7.15 -0.92
C ALA A 47 -10.73 6.14 0.08
N LEU A 48 -11.12 6.21 1.36
CA LEU A 48 -10.71 5.22 2.36
C LEU A 48 -11.20 3.82 2.02
N LYS A 49 -12.45 3.68 1.57
CA LYS A 49 -12.99 2.38 1.18
C LYS A 49 -12.25 1.79 -0.01
N ASP A 50 -11.92 2.63 -1.00
CA ASP A 50 -11.17 2.21 -2.18
C ASP A 50 -9.73 1.81 -1.80
N LEU A 51 -9.07 2.58 -0.92
CA LEU A 51 -7.74 2.26 -0.39
C LEU A 51 -7.75 0.94 0.38
N GLU A 52 -8.67 0.76 1.33
CA GLU A 52 -8.81 -0.46 2.12
C GLU A 52 -8.98 -1.69 1.22
N GLN A 53 -9.88 -1.63 0.24
CA GLN A 53 -10.12 -2.75 -0.67
C GLN A 53 -8.89 -3.12 -1.51
N ASN A 54 -8.16 -2.13 -2.02
CA ASN A 54 -6.98 -2.40 -2.85
C ASN A 54 -5.79 -2.88 -2.02
N ILE A 55 -5.57 -2.31 -0.84
CA ILE A 55 -4.57 -2.79 0.11
C ILE A 55 -4.87 -4.24 0.52
N HIS A 56 -6.13 -4.55 0.84
CA HIS A 56 -6.56 -5.90 1.19
C HIS A 56 -6.25 -6.93 0.09
N ASN A 57 -6.49 -6.58 -1.18
CA ASN A 57 -6.19 -7.45 -2.32
C ASN A 57 -4.69 -7.77 -2.42
N VAL A 58 -3.83 -6.76 -2.16
CA VAL A 58 -2.38 -6.94 -2.13
C VAL A 58 -1.97 -7.82 -0.95
N VAL A 59 -2.48 -7.58 0.26
CA VAL A 59 -2.23 -8.42 1.44
C VAL A 59 -2.59 -9.87 1.16
N TRP A 60 -3.77 -10.11 0.61
CA TRP A 60 -4.25 -11.45 0.29
C TRP A 60 -3.32 -12.17 -0.69
N ALA A 61 -2.91 -11.51 -1.77
CA ALA A 61 -2.02 -12.12 -2.75
C ALA A 61 -0.60 -12.31 -2.22
N ALA A 62 -0.06 -11.33 -1.49
CA ALA A 62 1.27 -11.41 -0.88
C ALA A 62 1.38 -12.57 0.12
N LYS A 63 0.33 -12.82 0.91
CA LYS A 63 0.27 -13.96 1.84
C LYS A 63 0.38 -15.31 1.14
N ARG A 64 -0.17 -15.46 -0.06
CA ARG A 64 -0.09 -16.72 -0.82
C ARG A 64 1.33 -17.04 -1.28
N LEU A 65 2.10 -15.99 -1.55
CA LEU A 65 3.50 -16.07 -1.98
C LEU A 65 4.49 -16.02 -0.80
N ASN A 66 4.00 -16.08 0.45
CA ASN A 66 4.79 -15.93 1.68
C ASN A 66 5.70 -14.68 1.67
N LEU A 67 5.22 -13.58 1.11
CA LEU A 67 5.93 -12.30 1.05
C LEU A 67 5.72 -11.53 2.35
N ASP A 68 6.41 -11.94 3.42
CA ASP A 68 6.17 -11.41 4.78
C ASP A 68 6.38 -9.90 4.88
N GLU A 69 7.40 -9.34 4.23
CA GLU A 69 7.70 -7.90 4.27
C GLU A 69 6.55 -7.07 3.68
N ILE A 70 6.05 -7.46 2.51
CA ILE A 70 4.89 -6.81 1.86
C ILE A 70 3.62 -7.05 2.64
N THR A 71 3.40 -8.29 3.09
CA THR A 71 2.24 -8.67 3.90
C THR A 71 2.13 -7.80 5.15
N ASN A 72 3.21 -7.72 5.92
CA ASN A 72 3.23 -6.97 7.18
C ASN A 72 3.04 -5.47 6.94
N PHE A 73 3.70 -4.92 5.92
CA PHE A 73 3.57 -3.50 5.61
C PHE A 73 2.17 -3.13 5.13
N CYS A 74 1.59 -3.90 4.20
CA CYS A 74 0.25 -3.63 3.70
C CYS A 74 -0.83 -3.88 4.77
N THR A 75 -0.67 -4.89 5.64
CA THR A 75 -1.58 -5.08 6.79
C THR A 75 -1.50 -3.89 7.76
N PHE A 76 -0.31 -3.37 8.05
CA PHE A 76 -0.18 -2.14 8.83
C PHE A 76 -0.93 -0.96 8.18
N CYS A 77 -0.79 -0.76 6.87
CA CYS A 77 -1.54 0.28 6.15
C CYS A 77 -3.05 0.07 6.23
N GLU A 78 -3.53 -1.17 6.11
CA GLU A 78 -4.95 -1.54 6.24
C GLU A 78 -5.49 -1.17 7.63
N GLU A 79 -4.76 -1.48 8.71
CA GLU A 79 -5.12 -1.12 10.08
C GLU A 79 -5.24 0.41 10.24
N ILE A 80 -4.30 1.18 9.68
CA ILE A 80 -4.39 2.65 9.71
C ILE A 80 -5.59 3.17 8.90
N MET A 81 -5.96 2.55 7.78
CA MET A 81 -7.16 2.93 7.03
C MET A 81 -8.44 2.66 7.85
N GLN A 82 -8.47 1.56 8.62
CA GLN A 82 -9.58 1.23 9.51
C GLN A 82 -9.70 2.23 10.68
N GLU A 83 -8.57 2.66 11.24
CA GLU A 83 -8.55 3.74 12.23
C GLU A 83 -9.04 5.07 11.62
N ALA A 84 -8.58 5.40 10.42
CA ALA A 84 -9.00 6.59 9.69
C ALA A 84 -10.51 6.57 9.38
N ALA A 85 -11.09 5.40 9.09
CA ALA A 85 -12.50 5.24 8.80
C ALA A 85 -13.43 5.65 9.97
N LYS A 86 -12.89 5.78 11.20
CA LYS A 86 -13.62 6.29 12.37
C LYS A 86 -13.90 7.80 12.33
N PHE A 87 -13.20 8.55 11.50
CA PHE A 87 -13.36 10.00 11.35
C PHE A 87 -14.22 10.36 10.15
N ASP A 88 -14.92 11.49 10.19
CA ASP A 88 -15.79 11.91 9.08
C ASP A 88 -15.04 12.63 7.94
N GLY A 89 -13.75 12.92 8.13
CA GLY A 89 -12.94 13.63 7.14
C GLY A 89 -13.24 15.13 7.09
N PRO A 90 -12.55 15.88 6.22
CA PRO A 90 -11.46 15.43 5.36
C PRO A 90 -10.20 15.05 6.15
N ALA A 91 -9.25 14.40 5.48
CA ALA A 91 -7.95 14.12 6.05
C ALA A 91 -7.24 15.40 6.48
N SER A 92 -6.47 15.33 7.57
CA SER A 92 -5.53 16.38 7.95
C SER A 92 -4.39 16.47 6.93
N ASP A 93 -3.71 17.61 6.87
CA ASP A 93 -2.57 17.77 5.97
C ASP A 93 -1.40 16.85 6.40
N GLU A 94 -1.21 16.64 7.70
CA GLU A 94 -0.21 15.71 8.25
C GLU A 94 -0.48 14.25 7.82
N PHE A 95 -1.74 13.83 7.80
CA PHE A 95 -2.11 12.49 7.36
C PHE A 95 -1.95 12.32 5.85
N VAL A 96 -2.24 13.36 5.07
CA VAL A 96 -2.02 13.38 3.62
C VAL A 96 -0.53 13.24 3.30
N ASP A 97 0.32 14.02 3.97
CA ASP A 97 1.78 13.95 3.80
C ASP A 97 2.32 12.57 4.18
N TRP A 98 1.83 11.98 5.28
CA TRP A 98 2.19 10.63 5.68
C TRP A 98 1.75 9.58 4.65
N MET A 99 0.56 9.71 4.07
CA MET A 99 0.09 8.81 3.02
C MET A 99 0.94 8.89 1.76
N PHE A 100 1.50 10.05 1.41
CA PHE A 100 2.46 10.16 0.31
C PHE A 100 3.76 9.39 0.60
N LEU A 101 4.26 9.42 1.84
CA LEU A 101 5.42 8.60 2.23
C LEU A 101 5.14 7.09 2.11
N VAL A 102 3.94 6.66 2.51
CA VAL A 102 3.47 5.28 2.32
C VAL A 102 3.44 4.93 0.84
N GLY A 103 2.90 5.82 0.01
CA GLY A 103 2.83 5.63 -1.43
C GLY A 103 4.18 5.47 -2.10
N GLU A 104 5.12 6.36 -1.79
CA GLU A 104 6.49 6.25 -2.29
C GLU A 104 7.15 4.92 -1.90
N GLN A 105 6.87 4.40 -0.71
CA GLN A 105 7.41 3.12 -0.26
C GLN A 105 6.78 1.94 -1.01
N LEU A 106 5.46 1.96 -1.21
CA LEU A 106 4.75 0.95 -1.99
C LEU A 106 5.24 0.93 -3.44
N ASP A 107 5.42 2.09 -4.05
CA ASP A 107 5.94 2.22 -5.42
C ASP A 107 7.36 1.65 -5.55
N LYS A 108 8.24 1.94 -4.58
CA LYS A 108 9.61 1.37 -4.56
C LYS A 108 9.55 -0.15 -4.51
N TYR A 109 8.78 -0.70 -3.59
CA TYR A 109 8.61 -2.15 -3.47
C TYR A 109 8.02 -2.78 -4.72
N CYS A 110 6.97 -2.20 -5.29
CA CYS A 110 6.38 -2.69 -6.54
C CYS A 110 7.41 -2.67 -7.68
N SER A 111 8.18 -1.58 -7.79
CA SER A 111 9.23 -1.44 -8.81
C SER A 111 10.38 -2.43 -8.62
N ASP A 112 10.73 -2.77 -7.38
CA ASP A 112 11.77 -3.76 -7.09
C ASP A 112 11.39 -5.15 -7.62
N TYR A 113 10.12 -5.55 -7.51
CA TYR A 113 9.65 -6.80 -8.09
C TYR A 113 9.71 -6.77 -9.62
N GLU A 114 9.20 -5.72 -10.26
CA GLU A 114 9.18 -5.61 -11.72
C GLU A 114 10.57 -5.54 -12.35
N LYS A 115 11.52 -4.92 -11.65
CA LYS A 115 12.92 -4.83 -12.10
C LYS A 115 13.75 -6.05 -11.70
N ASN A 116 13.13 -7.02 -11.03
CA ASN A 116 13.81 -8.19 -10.50
C ASN A 116 15.04 -7.79 -9.64
N ALA A 117 14.84 -6.84 -8.73
CA ALA A 117 15.87 -6.35 -7.84
C ALA A 117 16.46 -7.48 -7.00
N SER A 118 17.70 -7.32 -6.53
CA SER A 118 18.35 -8.35 -5.69
C SER A 118 17.74 -8.42 -4.28
N PHE A 119 17.13 -7.34 -3.82
CA PHE A 119 16.47 -7.21 -2.52
C PHE A 119 15.46 -6.06 -2.60
N LEU A 120 14.50 -6.04 -1.68
CA LEU A 120 13.56 -4.93 -1.54
C LEU A 120 14.27 -3.68 -1.02
N SER A 121 13.85 -2.52 -1.53
CA SER A 121 14.34 -1.20 -1.11
C SER A 121 14.25 -1.03 0.41
N VAL A 122 15.16 -0.24 0.98
CA VAL A 122 15.14 -0.01 2.43
C VAL A 122 13.84 0.67 2.84
N PHE A 123 13.17 0.14 3.87
CA PHE A 123 11.97 0.71 4.45
C PHE A 123 12.24 2.12 4.99
N ASN A 124 11.40 3.09 4.63
CA ASN A 124 11.48 4.44 5.19
C ASN A 124 11.01 4.46 6.66
N PRO A 125 11.90 4.66 7.65
CA PRO A 125 11.53 4.61 9.06
C PRO A 125 10.57 5.74 9.48
N GLN A 126 10.43 6.80 8.68
CA GLN A 126 9.48 7.88 8.97
C GLN A 126 8.02 7.40 8.90
N ILE A 127 7.74 6.33 8.15
CA ILE A 127 6.40 5.75 8.04
C ILE A 127 5.91 5.21 9.39
N ALA A 128 6.82 4.78 10.27
CA ALA A 128 6.47 4.36 11.62
C ALA A 128 5.91 5.52 12.48
N ASN A 129 6.14 6.77 12.10
CA ASN A 129 5.60 7.95 12.78
C ASN A 129 4.21 8.29 12.22
N VAL A 130 3.22 7.46 12.57
CA VAL A 130 1.82 7.72 12.21
C VAL A 130 1.36 9.04 12.85
N PRO A 131 0.74 9.96 12.09
CA PRO A 131 0.22 11.21 12.64
C PRO A 131 -0.90 10.99 13.66
N ASP A 132 -0.84 11.69 14.79
CA ASP A 132 -1.90 11.68 15.81
C ASP A 132 -3.21 12.30 15.27
N LYS A 133 -3.08 13.31 14.40
CA LYS A 133 -4.22 14.00 13.80
C LYS A 133 -4.51 13.41 12.42
N ILE A 134 -5.49 12.51 12.32
CA ILE A 134 -5.89 11.89 11.04
C ILE A 134 -6.88 12.77 10.24
N SER A 135 -7.79 13.46 10.92
CA SER A 135 -8.82 14.30 10.29
C SER A 135 -8.82 15.73 10.85
N LYS A 136 -9.35 16.69 10.08
CA LYS A 136 -9.29 18.13 10.38
C LYS A 136 -10.07 18.56 11.62
#